data_AF-A0A644U600-F1
#
_entry.id   AF-A0A644U600-F1
#
_cell.length_a   1.000
_cell.length_b   1.000
_cell.length_c   1.000
_cell.angle_alpha   90.00
_cell.angle_beta   90.00
_cell.angle_gamma   90.00
#
_symmetry.space_group_name_H-M   'P 1'
#
loop_
_entity.id
_entity.type
_entity.pdbx_description
1 polymer ?
#
loop_
_entity_poly.entity_id
_entity_poly.type
_entity_poly.pdbx_seq_one_letter_code
_entity_poly.pdbx_strand_id
1 'polypeptide(L)'
;MSNFGNEQSKFKMIIYLKSGDRQTYYSLLNEEKKSDEVALRGMKRRLLENRFKGKYQTALIYNRYSDKLIEKFINGKMEAAL
;
A
#
# COMPACT_ATOMS: atom_id res chain seq x y z
N MET A 1 -5.08 -9.68 19.83
CA MET A 1 -4.41 -8.37 19.67
C MET A 1 -4.16 -8.15 18.19
N SER A 2 -4.93 -7.26 17.54
CA SER A 2 -4.87 -7.06 16.10
C SER A 2 -3.64 -6.27 15.69
N ASN A 3 -2.62 -6.98 15.18
CA ASN A 3 -1.43 -6.42 14.52
C ASN A 3 -1.74 -5.84 13.13
N PHE A 4 -2.93 -5.26 12.93
CA PHE A 4 -3.38 -4.74 11.65
C PHE A 4 -3.34 -3.22 11.67
N GLY A 5 -2.80 -2.63 10.60
CA GLY A 5 -2.89 -1.19 10.38
C GLY A 5 -4.34 -0.75 10.36
N ASN A 6 -4.68 0.19 11.21
CA ASN A 6 -6.01 0.77 11.34
C ASN A 6 -5.97 2.23 10.88
N GLU A 7 -6.93 3.06 11.31
CA GLU A 7 -6.94 4.45 10.87
C GLU A 7 -5.72 5.28 11.32
N GLN A 8 -4.93 4.77 12.27
CA GLN A 8 -3.74 5.43 12.82
C GLN A 8 -2.47 5.15 12.01
N SER A 9 -2.52 4.26 11.00
CA SER A 9 -1.35 3.96 10.18
C SER A 9 -0.99 5.09 9.22
N LYS A 10 0.30 5.42 9.17
CA LYS A 10 0.90 6.45 8.31
C LYS A 10 0.63 6.21 6.82
N PHE A 11 0.70 4.98 6.33
CA PHE A 11 0.51 4.67 4.91
C PHE A 11 -0.82 3.98 4.63
N LYS A 12 -1.42 4.37 3.52
CA LYS A 12 -2.66 3.81 2.97
C LYS A 12 -2.40 3.36 1.54
N MET A 13 -2.85 2.17 1.19
CA MET A 13 -2.82 1.67 -0.19
C MET A 13 -4.24 1.42 -0.66
N ILE A 14 -4.60 2.01 -1.79
CA ILE A 14 -5.84 1.72 -2.51
C ILE A 14 -5.49 0.82 -3.69
N ILE A 15 -6.16 -0.31 -3.80
CA ILE A 15 -5.94 -1.31 -4.84
C ILE A 15 -7.21 -1.44 -5.68
N TYR A 16 -7.07 -1.23 -6.98
CA TYR A 16 -8.09 -1.48 -8.00
C TYR A 16 -7.79 -2.82 -8.66
N LEU A 17 -8.68 -3.78 -8.48
CA LEU A 17 -8.58 -5.13 -9.04
C LEU A 17 -9.03 -5.14 -10.50
N LYS A 18 -8.50 -6.09 -11.27
CA LYS A 18 -8.93 -6.32 -12.66
C LYS A 18 -10.40 -6.74 -12.75
N SER A 19 -11.00 -7.23 -11.65
CA SER A 19 -12.43 -7.53 -11.54
C SER A 19 -13.30 -6.27 -11.47
N GLY A 20 -12.73 -5.08 -11.27
CA GLY A 20 -13.45 -3.84 -11.02
C GLY A 20 -13.59 -3.49 -9.53
N ASP A 21 -13.24 -4.42 -8.62
CA ASP A 21 -13.33 -4.17 -7.18
C ASP A 21 -12.25 -3.20 -6.69
N ARG A 22 -12.59 -2.44 -5.65
CA ARG A 22 -11.65 -1.55 -4.96
C ARG A 22 -11.49 -1.98 -3.50
N GLN A 23 -10.25 -2.09 -3.04
CA GLN A 23 -9.92 -2.42 -1.66
C GLN A 23 -8.90 -1.44 -1.07
N THR A 24 -9.03 -1.13 0.22
CA THR A 24 -8.12 -0.22 0.93
C THR A 24 -7.39 -0.98 2.04
N TYR A 25 -6.10 -0.76 2.14
CA TYR A 25 -5.22 -1.39 3.12
C TYR A 25 -4.30 -0.35 3.78
N TYR A 26 -3.76 -0.71 4.94
CA TYR A 26 -2.92 0.17 5.74
C TYR A 26 -1.60 -0.51 6.11
N SER A 27 -0.54 0.27 6.27
CA SER A 27 0.75 -0.18 6.80
C SER A 27 0.60 -0.67 8.24
N LEU A 28 1.43 -1.63 8.65
CA LEU A 28 1.36 -2.13 10.02
C LEU A 28 2.15 -1.20 10.95
N LEU A 29 1.63 -0.95 12.15
CA LEU A 29 2.27 -0.06 13.14
C LEU A 29 3.68 -0.52 13.53
N ASN A 30 3.96 -1.82 13.51
CA ASN A 30 5.30 -2.36 13.77
C ASN A 30 6.29 -2.10 12.62
N GLU A 31 5.81 -1.95 11.39
CA GLU A 31 6.64 -1.58 10.24
C GLU A 31 7.00 -0.09 10.30
N GLU A 32 6.07 0.76 10.74
CA GLU A 32 6.25 2.22 10.89
C GLU A 32 7.25 2.61 11.98
N LYS A 33 7.42 1.78 13.03
CA LYS A 33 8.41 2.02 14.09
C LYS A 33 9.87 1.95 13.62
N LYS A 34 10.12 1.40 12.44
CA LYS A 34 11.49 1.22 11.90
C LYS A 34 11.90 2.40 11.04
N SER A 35 11.26 2.53 9.88
CA SER A 35 11.41 3.64 8.95
C SER A 35 10.30 3.61 7.91
N ASP A 36 10.09 4.74 7.24
CA ASP A 36 9.12 4.86 6.15
C ASP A 36 9.44 3.87 5.01
N GLU A 37 10.71 3.72 4.66
CA GLU A 37 11.15 2.80 3.61
C GLU A 37 10.81 1.35 3.95
N VAL A 38 11.06 0.92 5.19
CA VAL A 38 10.75 -0.45 5.64
C VAL A 38 9.25 -0.69 5.64
N ALA A 39 8.46 0.29 6.05
CA ALA A 39 6.99 0.21 6.03
C ALA A 39 6.44 0.10 4.60
N LEU A 40 6.91 0.94 3.68
CA LEU A 40 6.51 0.87 2.27
C LEU A 40 6.91 -0.46 1.64
N ARG A 41 8.14 -0.94 1.90
CA ARG A 41 8.61 -2.23 1.38
C ARG A 41 7.80 -3.41 1.93
N GLY A 42 7.53 -3.44 3.23
CA GLY A 42 6.71 -4.48 3.86
C GLY A 42 5.29 -4.52 3.31
N MET A 43 4.68 -3.34 3.17
CA MET A 43 3.34 -3.18 2.60
C MET A 43 3.27 -3.64 1.15
N LYS A 44 4.22 -3.21 0.29
CA LYS A 44 4.31 -3.63 -1.11
C LYS A 44 4.47 -5.14 -1.26
N ARG A 45 5.39 -5.74 -0.51
CA ARG A 45 5.62 -7.19 -0.54
C ARG A 45 4.37 -7.96 -0.14
N ARG A 46 3.73 -7.56 0.97
CA ARG A 46 2.53 -8.24 1.49
C ARG A 46 1.34 -8.13 0.55
N LEU A 47 1.12 -6.97 -0.05
CA LEU A 47 -0.07 -6.70 -0.86
C LEU A 47 0.14 -6.93 -2.35
N LEU A 48 1.14 -6.29 -2.94
CA LEU A 48 1.35 -6.29 -4.40
C LEU A 48 2.07 -7.55 -4.89
N GLU A 49 3.08 -8.02 -4.15
CA GLU A 49 3.89 -9.17 -4.56
C GLU A 49 3.32 -10.51 -4.09
N ASN A 50 2.55 -10.52 -3.02
CA ASN A 50 1.94 -11.75 -2.47
C ASN A 50 0.44 -11.80 -2.72
N ARG A 51 -0.37 -11.01 -1.99
CA ARG A 51 -1.83 -11.16 -1.99
C ARG A 51 -2.49 -10.90 -3.34
N PHE A 52 -2.05 -9.85 -4.05
CA PHE A 52 -2.68 -9.37 -5.28
C PHE A 52 -1.80 -9.52 -6.52
N LYS A 53 -0.70 -10.28 -6.45
CA LYS A 53 0.20 -10.50 -7.59
C LYS A 53 -0.59 -10.91 -8.84
N GLY A 54 -0.50 -10.11 -9.90
CA GLY A 54 -1.19 -10.33 -11.17
C GLY A 54 -2.72 -10.06 -11.17
N LYS A 55 -3.33 -9.79 -10.01
CA LYS A 55 -4.77 -9.59 -9.83
C LYS A 55 -5.19 -8.12 -9.84
N TYR A 56 -4.28 -7.22 -9.49
CA TYR A 56 -4.56 -5.78 -9.51
C TYR A 56 -4.22 -5.14 -10.86
N GLN A 57 -4.99 -4.12 -11.23
CA GLN A 57 -4.71 -3.24 -12.36
C GLN A 57 -3.98 -1.98 -11.91
N THR A 58 -4.38 -1.41 -10.77
CA THR A 58 -3.74 -0.19 -10.23
C THR A 58 -3.61 -0.29 -8.72
N ALA A 59 -2.48 0.17 -8.18
CA ALA A 59 -2.30 0.38 -6.76
C ALA A 59 -1.72 1.77 -6.50
N LEU A 60 -2.29 2.47 -5.51
CA LEU A 60 -1.90 3.82 -5.12
C LEU A 60 -1.51 3.82 -3.65
N ILE A 61 -0.31 4.27 -3.33
CA ILE A 61 0.18 4.38 -1.95
C ILE A 61 0.24 5.85 -1.55
N TYR A 62 -0.40 6.19 -0.44
CA TYR A 62 -0.48 7.53 0.10
C TYR A 62 0.20 7.60 1.48
N ASN A 63 0.85 8.72 1.77
CA ASN A 63 1.07 9.18 3.13
C ASN A 63 -0.24 9.81 3.60
N ARG A 64 -0.85 9.22 4.62
CA ARG A 64 -2.17 9.64 5.08
C ARG A 64 -2.14 10.98 5.82
N TYR A 65 -1.08 11.27 6.55
CA TYR A 65 -1.00 12.51 7.35
C TYR A 65 -0.91 13.74 6.46
N SER A 66 -0.24 13.62 5.32
CA SER A 66 -0.09 14.72 4.36
C SER A 66 -1.04 14.62 3.16
N ASP A 67 -1.86 13.56 3.09
CA ASP A 67 -2.69 13.19 1.95
C ASP A 67 -1.93 13.20 0.60
N LYS A 68 -0.64 12.85 0.63
CA LYS A 68 0.22 12.85 -0.55
C LYS A 68 0.34 11.45 -1.14
N LEU A 69 0.14 11.34 -2.45
CA LEU A 69 0.51 10.14 -3.20
C LEU A 69 2.04 9.99 -3.19
N ILE A 70 2.51 8.82 -2.80
CA ILE A 70 3.94 8.48 -2.76
C ILE A 70 4.31 7.67 -3.99
N GLU A 71 3.56 6.60 -4.24
CA GLU A 71 3.84 5.66 -5.34
C GLU A 71 2.56 5.24 -6.05
N LYS A 72 2.64 5.13 -7.38
CA LYS A 72 1.59 4.58 -8.23
C LYS A 72 2.11 3.37 -9.01
N PHE A 73 1.35 2.29 -8.99
CA PHE A 73 1.60 1.08 -9.76
C PHE A 73 0.49 0.83 -10.75
N ILE A 74 0.83 0.50 -12.00
CA ILE A 74 -0.10 0.04 -13.03
C ILE A 74 0.39 -1.32 -13.55
N ASN A 75 -0.47 -2.33 -13.53
CA ASN A 75 -0.19 -3.68 -14.03
C ASN A 75 1.14 -4.28 -13.54
N GLY A 76 1.51 -4.00 -12.28
CA GLY A 76 2.75 -4.51 -11.68
C GLY A 76 3.97 -3.62 -11.85
N LYS A 77 3.90 -2.53 -12.61
CA LYS A 77 5.01 -1.59 -12.82
C LYS A 77 4.78 -0.30 -12.06
N MET A 78 5.83 0.24 -11.45
CA MET A 78 5.79 1.55 -10.81
C MET A 78 5.86 2.62 -11.90
N GLU A 79 4.89 3.54 -11.90
CA GLU A 79 4.77 4.60 -12.92
C GLU A 79 5.25 5.96 -12.42
N ALA A 80 5.15 6.22 -11.10
CA ALA A 80 5.64 7.45 -10.51
C ALA A 80 5.97 7.26 -9.03
N ALA A 81 7.12 7.83 -8.63
CA ALA A 81 7.44 8.18 -7.26
C ALA A 81 7.49 9.72 -7.20
N LEU A 82 6.73 10.35 -6.29
CA LEU A 82 6.72 11.80 -6.08
C LEU A 82 7.73 12.21 -5.02
#